data_AF-A0A2V1GW20-F1
#
_entry.id   AF-A0A2V1GW20-F1
#
_cell.length_a   1.000
_cell.length_b   1.000
_cell.length_c   1.000
_cell.angle_alpha   90.00
_cell.angle_beta   90.00
_cell.angle_gamma   90.00
#
_symmetry.space_group_name_H-M   'P 1'
#
loop_
_entity.id
_entity.type
_entity.pdbx_description
1 polymer ?
#
loop_
_entity_poly.entity_id
_entity_poly.type
_entity_poly.pdbx_seq_one_letter_code
_entity_poly.pdbx_strand_id
1 'polypeptide(L)'
;MKLSFQVSAVVNIALVIISFLISPVVWADVQLKSDGWNPVVKARLEKLIFENAFKGKKVVFDFDNTTISRDIGEATFAVMAGENRLSTKNIPKSITPPFTLNGKKYSIDTVGNLPDFYEAFLSATKHQKGESTPYSNSYAWVVQIMSGMSPDQIIPFSKTAFSNNMAIKDKFNSGLKESKTHGYRMPFFYPEMVELYGTLIKNGYDVYVCSASNVWTVRWMVLENLNPVLEAQFGEGIKIAADHVIGVSVLLMDKRDGQLYKDPLLVKSNSEYASLNKKELANYQLTSQIVYPITGYFGKVANIMKYISKERPFLIGGDSPNDLPMLDFAENRLWIARLEKMEYQERLTVQAQQSMPGNWLVQPVLYKKSPGFVANQKQLNKRLSVNPSALEKTSKVVSYLKKNDLLEKF
;
A
#
# COMPACT_ATOMS: atom_id res chain seq x y z
N MET A 1 -88.40 -29.72 32.36
CA MET A 1 -88.81 -28.61 33.25
C MET A 1 -87.56 -28.08 33.95
N LYS A 2 -87.37 -26.75 33.90
CA LYS A 2 -86.21 -25.92 34.31
C LYS A 2 -85.09 -25.73 33.28
N LEU A 3 -85.14 -24.54 32.67
CA LEU A 3 -84.08 -23.83 31.94
C LEU A 3 -82.91 -23.48 32.87
N SER A 4 -81.70 -23.41 32.32
CA SER A 4 -80.84 -22.22 32.48
C SER A 4 -79.84 -22.11 31.33
N PHE A 5 -79.91 -21.01 30.59
CA PHE A 5 -78.89 -20.52 29.68
C PHE A 5 -77.70 -19.99 30.48
N GLN A 6 -76.48 -20.29 30.07
CA GLN A 6 -75.34 -19.41 30.36
C GLN A 6 -74.31 -19.47 29.23
N VAL A 7 -74.06 -18.29 28.67
CA VAL A 7 -73.08 -17.97 27.64
C VAL A 7 -71.67 -18.16 28.22
N SER A 8 -70.77 -18.84 27.51
CA SER A 8 -69.34 -18.83 27.80
C SER A 8 -68.59 -18.33 26.58
N ALA A 9 -67.93 -17.19 26.77
CA ALA A 9 -67.06 -16.54 25.81
C ALA A 9 -65.82 -17.40 25.53
N VAL A 10 -65.54 -17.66 24.26
CA VAL A 10 -64.28 -18.26 23.82
C VAL A 10 -63.28 -17.12 23.63
N VAL A 11 -62.31 -17.02 24.54
CA VAL A 11 -61.14 -16.15 24.40
C VAL A 11 -60.13 -16.84 23.48
N ASN A 12 -59.94 -16.28 22.28
CA ASN A 12 -58.85 -16.67 21.39
C ASN A 12 -57.52 -16.17 21.97
N ILE A 13 -56.69 -17.09 22.47
CA ILE A 13 -55.29 -16.82 22.79
C ILE A 13 -54.48 -16.96 21.48
N ALA A 14 -54.12 -15.83 20.88
CA ALA A 14 -53.14 -15.80 19.82
C ALA A 14 -51.74 -16.02 20.42
N LEU A 15 -51.11 -17.15 20.08
CA LEU A 15 -49.70 -17.40 20.36
C LEU A 15 -48.85 -16.44 19.49
N VAL A 16 -48.30 -15.39 20.09
CA VAL A 16 -47.23 -14.59 19.47
C VAL A 16 -45.94 -15.36 19.65
N ILE A 17 -45.51 -16.08 18.62
CA ILE A 17 -44.16 -16.66 18.56
C ILE A 17 -43.19 -15.51 18.29
N ILE A 18 -42.55 -15.01 19.34
CA ILE A 18 -41.42 -14.10 19.21
C ILE A 18 -40.20 -14.94 18.80
N SER A 19 -39.98 -15.04 17.49
CA SER A 19 -38.74 -15.55 16.92
C SER A 19 -37.61 -14.56 17.24
N PHE A 20 -36.93 -14.74 18.38
CA PHE A 20 -35.61 -14.12 18.56
C PHE A 20 -34.67 -14.75 17.53
N LEU A 21 -34.47 -14.06 16.39
CA LEU A 21 -33.31 -14.28 15.54
C LEU A 21 -32.09 -13.93 16.41
N ILE A 22 -31.53 -14.94 17.07
CA ILE A 22 -30.20 -14.86 17.66
C ILE A 22 -29.27 -14.76 16.47
N SER A 23 -28.96 -13.54 16.03
CA SER A 23 -27.82 -13.31 15.16
C SER A 23 -26.61 -13.96 15.84
N PRO A 24 -25.86 -14.84 15.16
CA PRO A 24 -24.69 -15.45 15.78
C PRO A 24 -23.80 -14.32 16.29
N VAL A 25 -23.46 -14.36 17.58
CA VAL A 25 -22.48 -13.45 18.15
C VAL A 25 -21.17 -13.75 17.42
N VAL A 26 -20.82 -12.90 16.46
CA VAL A 26 -19.54 -13.01 15.75
C VAL A 26 -18.48 -12.52 16.72
N TRP A 27 -17.72 -13.44 17.28
CA TRP A 27 -16.59 -13.11 18.15
C TRP A 27 -15.44 -12.60 17.29
N ALA A 28 -14.81 -11.51 17.72
CA ALA A 28 -13.62 -10.99 17.08
C ALA A 28 -12.47 -12.00 17.26
N ASP A 29 -11.92 -12.48 16.14
CA ASP A 29 -10.78 -13.39 16.10
C ASP A 29 -9.55 -12.59 15.68
N VAL A 30 -8.75 -12.20 16.68
CA VAL A 30 -7.62 -11.29 16.49
C VAL A 30 -6.35 -11.95 17.02
N GLN A 31 -5.54 -12.46 16.10
CA GLN A 31 -4.24 -13.05 16.43
C GLN A 31 -3.21 -12.78 15.34
N LEU A 32 -2.23 -11.93 15.64
CA LEU A 32 -1.09 -11.64 14.76
C LEU A 32 0.10 -12.55 15.13
N LYS A 33 0.15 -13.74 14.55
CA LYS A 33 1.09 -14.85 14.83
C LYS A 33 2.50 -14.62 14.28
N SER A 34 2.71 -13.77 13.29
CA SER A 34 4.01 -13.64 12.64
C SER A 34 5.11 -13.14 13.60
N ASP A 35 6.25 -13.85 13.65
CA ASP A 35 7.39 -13.57 14.55
C ASP A 35 8.13 -12.26 14.28
N GLY A 36 7.80 -11.55 13.20
CA GLY A 36 8.42 -10.26 12.86
C GLY A 36 7.83 -9.09 13.63
N TRP A 37 6.62 -9.22 14.18
CA TRP A 37 5.98 -8.13 14.90
C TRP A 37 6.75 -7.75 16.16
N ASN A 38 6.97 -6.45 16.37
CA ASN A 38 7.39 -5.95 17.65
C ASN A 38 6.28 -6.24 18.68
N PRO A 39 6.60 -6.85 19.85
CA PRO A 39 5.58 -7.29 20.80
C PRO A 39 4.65 -6.17 21.30
N VAL A 40 5.15 -4.94 21.43
CA VAL A 40 4.33 -3.79 21.86
C VAL A 40 3.39 -3.36 20.74
N VAL A 41 3.90 -3.27 19.51
CA VAL A 41 3.08 -2.95 18.33
C VAL A 41 2.00 -4.01 18.13
N LYS A 42 2.37 -5.30 18.20
CA LYS A 42 1.45 -6.43 18.11
C LYS A 42 0.31 -6.29 19.11
N ALA A 43 0.62 -6.17 20.40
CA ALA A 43 -0.40 -6.10 21.44
C ALA A 43 -1.33 -4.88 21.27
N ARG A 44 -0.78 -3.73 20.84
CA ARG A 44 -1.58 -2.53 20.56
C ARG A 44 -2.48 -2.72 19.34
N LEU A 45 -1.99 -3.30 18.24
CA LEU A 45 -2.80 -3.60 17.05
C LEU A 45 -3.90 -4.60 17.40
N GLU A 46 -3.58 -5.70 18.06
CA GLU A 46 -4.58 -6.72 18.44
C GLU A 46 -5.68 -6.11 19.30
N LYS A 47 -5.32 -5.27 20.28
CA LYS A 47 -6.30 -4.55 21.10
C LYS A 47 -7.18 -3.59 20.27
N LEU A 48 -6.57 -2.75 19.43
CA LEU A 48 -7.30 -1.79 18.59
C LEU A 48 -8.29 -2.47 17.65
N ILE A 49 -7.88 -3.61 17.06
CA ILE A 49 -8.69 -4.41 16.14
C ILE A 49 -9.85 -5.06 16.91
N PHE A 50 -9.57 -5.67 18.05
CA PHE A 50 -10.60 -6.32 18.87
C PHE A 50 -11.68 -5.33 19.34
N GLU A 51 -11.27 -4.18 19.88
CA GLU A 51 -12.18 -3.17 20.43
C GLU A 51 -13.05 -2.47 19.37
N ASN A 52 -12.68 -2.56 18.08
CA ASN A 52 -13.37 -1.87 16.99
C ASN A 52 -13.84 -2.79 15.85
N ALA A 53 -13.84 -4.10 16.07
CA ALA A 53 -14.33 -5.09 15.12
C ALA A 53 -15.80 -4.85 14.73
N PHE A 54 -16.11 -5.12 13.47
CA PHE A 54 -17.44 -5.06 12.86
C PHE A 54 -18.15 -3.70 12.92
N LYS A 55 -17.39 -2.62 13.12
CA LYS A 55 -17.90 -1.23 13.10
C LYS A 55 -17.78 -0.55 11.73
N GLY A 56 -17.41 -1.28 10.67
CA GLY A 56 -17.21 -0.73 9.33
C GLY A 56 -16.10 0.33 9.26
N LYS A 57 -15.12 0.25 10.16
CA LYS A 57 -14.02 1.23 10.24
C LYS A 57 -13.11 1.09 9.01
N LYS A 58 -12.79 2.22 8.39
CA LYS A 58 -11.93 2.28 7.20
C LYS A 58 -10.47 2.29 7.57
N VAL A 59 -9.68 1.48 6.90
CA VAL A 59 -8.23 1.38 7.09
C VAL A 59 -7.52 1.47 5.75
N VAL A 60 -6.41 2.20 5.69
CA VAL A 60 -5.73 2.52 4.42
C VAL A 60 -4.25 2.23 4.55
N PHE A 61 -3.69 1.49 3.60
CA PHE A 61 -2.27 1.17 3.60
C PHE A 61 -1.61 1.67 2.33
N ASP A 62 -0.41 2.23 2.48
CA ASP A 62 0.53 2.26 1.37
C ASP A 62 0.93 0.84 0.94
N PHE A 63 1.47 0.72 -0.27
CA PHE A 63 1.81 -0.58 -0.85
C PHE A 63 3.31 -0.86 -0.79
N ASP A 64 4.12 -0.07 -1.50
CA ASP A 64 5.55 -0.28 -1.67
C ASP A 64 6.31 -0.05 -0.35
N ASN A 65 7.17 -0.97 0.06
CA ASN A 65 7.84 -0.98 1.37
C ASN A 65 6.94 -0.97 2.64
N THR A 66 5.63 -0.86 2.48
CA THR A 66 4.62 -0.93 3.55
C THR A 66 3.95 -2.30 3.59
N THR A 67 3.23 -2.68 2.53
CA THR A 67 2.55 -3.98 2.37
C THR A 67 3.50 -5.05 1.84
N ILE A 68 4.33 -4.66 0.87
CA ILE A 68 5.39 -5.48 0.31
C ILE A 68 6.75 -4.96 0.76
N SER A 69 7.76 -5.81 0.79
CA SER A 69 9.14 -5.35 0.78
C SER A 69 9.51 -4.83 -0.58
N ARG A 70 10.24 -3.70 -0.63
CA ARG A 70 10.72 -3.04 -1.85
C ARG A 70 9.55 -2.48 -2.67
N ASP A 71 9.81 -2.16 -3.92
CA ASP A 71 8.97 -1.29 -4.74
C ASP A 71 8.60 -2.01 -6.05
N ILE A 72 7.31 -2.32 -6.23
CA ILE A 72 6.81 -2.95 -7.45
C ILE A 72 6.68 -1.94 -8.59
N GLY A 73 6.42 -0.66 -8.30
CA GLY A 73 6.31 0.39 -9.31
C GLY A 73 7.64 0.61 -10.02
N GLU A 74 8.71 0.84 -9.26
CA GLU A 74 10.07 1.00 -9.77
C GLU A 74 10.59 -0.29 -10.40
N ALA A 75 10.33 -1.46 -9.81
CA ALA A 75 10.73 -2.73 -10.41
C ALA A 75 10.03 -2.97 -11.76
N THR A 76 8.74 -2.66 -11.87
CA THR A 76 7.99 -2.76 -13.13
C THR A 76 8.54 -1.79 -14.17
N PHE A 77 8.80 -0.54 -13.78
CA PHE A 77 9.46 0.46 -14.64
C PHE A 77 10.82 -0.02 -15.13
N ALA A 78 11.64 -0.61 -14.26
CA ALA A 78 12.95 -1.14 -14.61
C ALA A 78 12.88 -2.27 -15.62
N VAL A 79 11.90 -3.19 -15.49
CA VAL A 79 11.66 -4.24 -16.49
C VAL A 79 11.25 -3.61 -17.82
N MET A 80 10.28 -2.68 -17.82
CA MET A 80 9.85 -2.00 -19.05
C MET A 80 11.00 -1.25 -19.75
N ALA A 81 11.88 -0.61 -18.98
CA ALA A 81 13.06 0.06 -19.52
C ALA A 81 14.09 -0.94 -20.06
N GLY A 82 14.37 -2.00 -19.29
CA GLY A 82 15.34 -3.03 -19.64
C GLY A 82 14.94 -3.90 -20.83
N GLU A 83 13.64 -4.09 -21.06
CA GLU A 83 13.07 -4.79 -22.21
C GLU A 83 12.75 -3.84 -23.39
N ASN A 84 13.23 -2.58 -23.33
CA ASN A 84 13.00 -1.53 -24.34
C ASN A 84 11.52 -1.22 -24.64
N ARG A 85 10.59 -1.59 -23.75
CA ARG A 85 9.19 -1.14 -23.86
C ARG A 85 9.10 0.37 -23.63
N LEU A 86 9.86 0.87 -22.66
CA LEU A 86 10.09 2.29 -22.44
C LEU A 86 11.57 2.59 -22.75
N SER A 87 11.82 3.63 -23.51
CA SER A 87 13.16 4.07 -23.91
C SER A 87 13.18 5.59 -24.10
N THR A 88 14.37 6.17 -24.20
CA THR A 88 14.54 7.60 -24.51
C THR A 88 13.92 8.03 -25.84
N LYS A 89 13.60 7.07 -26.73
CA LYS A 89 13.05 7.32 -28.07
C LYS A 89 11.53 7.26 -28.14
N ASN A 90 10.86 6.55 -27.24
CA ASN A 90 9.43 6.23 -27.34
C ASN A 90 8.62 6.68 -26.12
N ILE A 91 9.06 7.77 -25.47
CA ILE A 91 8.31 8.46 -24.42
C ILE A 91 7.93 9.88 -24.85
N PRO A 92 6.89 10.50 -24.26
CA PRO A 92 6.50 11.85 -24.64
C PRO A 92 7.52 12.89 -24.13
N LYS A 93 8.24 13.54 -25.06
CA LYS A 93 9.25 14.56 -24.73
C LYS A 93 8.66 15.83 -24.12
N SER A 94 7.41 16.17 -24.45
CA SER A 94 6.73 17.39 -23.97
C SER A 94 6.53 17.43 -22.45
N ILE A 95 6.53 16.27 -21.78
CA ILE A 95 6.41 16.14 -20.32
C ILE A 95 7.75 15.74 -19.67
N THR A 96 8.83 15.68 -20.44
CA THR A 96 10.16 15.23 -19.98
C THR A 96 11.17 16.37 -20.13
N PRO A 97 11.05 17.44 -19.32
CA PRO A 97 11.91 18.61 -19.47
C PRO A 97 13.36 18.28 -19.09
N PRO A 98 14.36 18.86 -19.78
CA PRO A 98 15.73 18.82 -19.30
C PRO A 98 15.86 19.68 -18.02
N PHE A 99 16.78 19.30 -17.14
CA PHE A 99 17.04 20.04 -15.89
C PHE A 99 18.51 19.97 -15.50
N THR A 100 18.90 20.77 -14.51
CA THR A 100 20.26 20.75 -13.94
C THR A 100 20.19 20.27 -12.50
N LEU A 101 21.04 19.32 -12.13
CA LEU A 101 21.20 18.82 -10.77
C LEU A 101 22.68 18.83 -10.42
N ASN A 102 23.05 19.55 -9.37
CA ASN A 102 24.44 19.67 -8.89
C ASN A 102 25.45 20.06 -10.01
N GLY A 103 25.06 21.01 -10.86
CA GLY A 103 25.90 21.49 -11.98
C GLY A 103 25.93 20.57 -13.21
N LYS A 104 25.32 19.38 -13.15
CA LYS A 104 25.19 18.47 -14.29
C LYS A 104 23.84 18.62 -14.98
N LYS A 105 23.84 18.74 -16.31
CA LYS A 105 22.62 18.77 -17.13
C LYS A 105 22.12 17.35 -17.39
N TYR A 106 20.83 17.13 -17.15
CA TYR A 106 20.09 15.91 -17.46
C TYR A 106 19.08 16.23 -18.57
N SER A 107 19.11 15.45 -19.65
CA SER A 107 18.14 15.50 -20.75
C SER A 107 17.91 14.08 -21.26
N ILE A 108 16.72 13.81 -21.78
CA ILE A 108 16.42 12.50 -22.37
C ILE A 108 17.35 12.13 -23.54
N ASP A 109 17.88 13.14 -24.22
CA ASP A 109 18.79 12.95 -25.36
C ASP A 109 20.23 12.64 -24.93
N THR A 110 20.59 12.86 -23.65
CA THR A 110 21.97 12.71 -23.14
C THR A 110 22.13 11.64 -22.06
N VAL A 111 21.05 11.21 -21.42
CA VAL A 111 21.08 10.10 -20.46
C VAL A 111 21.28 8.77 -21.18
N GLY A 112 22.06 7.87 -20.57
CA GLY A 112 22.32 6.55 -21.14
C GLY A 112 21.10 5.62 -21.09
N ASN A 113 20.25 5.76 -20.08
CA ASN A 113 19.04 4.96 -19.91
C ASN A 113 17.97 5.75 -19.13
N LEU A 114 16.72 5.27 -19.16
CA LEU A 114 15.60 5.90 -18.46
C LEU A 114 15.71 5.87 -16.92
N PRO A 115 16.12 4.76 -16.28
CA PRO A 115 16.37 4.74 -14.85
C PRO A 115 17.30 5.86 -14.37
N ASP A 116 18.40 6.14 -15.08
CA ASP A 116 19.32 7.23 -14.71
C ASP A 116 18.65 8.61 -14.74
N PHE A 117 17.74 8.85 -15.69
CA PHE A 117 16.95 10.08 -15.72
C PHE A 117 15.98 10.14 -14.54
N TYR A 118 15.26 9.05 -14.29
CA TYR A 118 14.28 8.95 -13.21
C TYR A 118 14.93 9.18 -11.83
N GLU A 119 16.07 8.55 -11.54
CA GLU A 119 16.80 8.73 -10.28
C GLU A 119 17.27 10.18 -10.07
N ALA A 120 17.69 10.84 -11.15
CA ALA A 120 18.02 12.26 -11.09
C ALA A 120 16.77 13.13 -10.90
N PHE A 121 15.67 12.77 -11.56
CA PHE A 121 14.43 13.54 -11.52
C PHE A 121 13.78 13.50 -10.13
N LEU A 122 13.91 12.39 -9.40
CA LEU A 122 13.50 12.27 -7.99
C LEU A 122 14.19 13.32 -7.08
N SER A 123 15.35 13.83 -7.49
CA SER A 123 16.09 14.82 -6.71
C SER A 123 16.05 16.23 -7.29
N ALA A 124 15.32 16.44 -8.39
CA ALA A 124 15.36 17.69 -9.15
C ALA A 124 14.96 18.93 -8.34
N THR A 125 14.00 18.82 -7.41
CA THR A 125 13.51 19.97 -6.64
C THR A 125 14.07 20.05 -5.21
N LYS A 126 14.84 19.06 -4.75
CA LYS A 126 15.34 18.98 -3.36
C LYS A 126 16.21 20.15 -2.90
N HIS A 127 16.76 20.92 -3.84
CA HIS A 127 17.59 22.08 -3.55
C HIS A 127 16.77 23.27 -3.01
N GLN A 128 15.45 23.29 -3.22
CA GLN A 128 14.60 24.40 -2.82
C GLN A 128 14.28 24.33 -1.32
N LYS A 129 14.51 25.45 -0.62
CA LYS A 129 14.11 25.58 0.79
C LYS A 129 12.59 25.53 0.90
N GLY A 130 12.07 24.65 1.75
CA GLY A 130 10.63 24.49 1.96
C GLY A 130 9.95 23.44 1.08
N GLU A 131 10.66 22.81 0.15
CA GLU A 131 10.15 21.66 -0.60
C GLU A 131 9.79 20.51 0.37
N SER A 132 8.54 20.06 0.30
CA SER A 132 7.97 19.02 1.19
C SER A 132 7.50 17.78 0.43
N THR A 133 7.45 17.84 -0.90
CA THR A 133 6.97 16.76 -1.78
C THR A 133 7.94 16.45 -2.94
N PRO A 134 9.25 16.32 -2.70
CA PRO A 134 10.28 16.34 -3.75
C PRO A 134 10.15 15.25 -4.82
N TYR A 135 9.46 14.14 -4.52
CA TYR A 135 9.31 13.00 -5.44
C TYR A 135 8.02 13.03 -6.27
N SER A 136 7.07 13.90 -5.94
CA SER A 136 5.71 13.88 -6.52
C SER A 136 5.70 13.97 -8.05
N ASN A 137 6.53 14.84 -8.63
CA ASN A 137 6.66 14.98 -10.08
C ASN A 137 7.24 13.74 -10.76
N SER A 138 8.15 13.03 -10.10
CA SER A 138 8.73 11.79 -10.65
C SER A 138 7.75 10.62 -10.58
N TYR A 139 6.94 10.55 -9.51
CA TYR A 139 5.84 9.59 -9.43
C TYR A 139 4.80 9.82 -10.52
N ALA A 140 4.50 11.08 -10.84
CA ALA A 140 3.64 11.42 -11.98
C ALA A 140 4.28 10.95 -13.29
N TRP A 141 5.51 11.40 -13.52
CA TRP A 141 6.23 11.22 -14.77
C TRP A 141 6.38 9.75 -15.16
N VAL A 142 6.76 8.88 -14.22
CA VAL A 142 6.97 7.44 -14.51
C VAL A 142 5.70 6.75 -15.01
N VAL A 143 4.51 7.25 -14.64
CA VAL A 143 3.23 6.76 -15.16
C VAL A 143 2.85 7.47 -16.46
N GLN A 144 3.07 8.78 -16.57
CA GLN A 144 2.76 9.55 -17.78
C GLN A 144 3.56 9.09 -19.00
N ILE A 145 4.80 8.64 -18.82
CA ILE A 145 5.61 8.13 -19.93
C ILE A 145 5.13 6.78 -20.48
N MET A 146 4.20 6.11 -19.79
CA MET A 146 3.50 4.94 -20.31
C MET A 146 2.40 5.30 -21.32
N SER A 147 2.23 6.59 -21.63
CA SER A 147 1.31 7.08 -22.66
C SER A 147 1.45 6.32 -23.98
N GLY A 148 0.34 5.91 -24.56
CA GLY A 148 0.27 5.07 -25.76
C GLY A 148 0.21 3.57 -25.47
N MET A 149 0.50 3.14 -24.24
CA MET A 149 0.28 1.76 -23.81
C MET A 149 -1.19 1.54 -23.41
N SER A 150 -1.57 0.28 -23.26
CA SER A 150 -2.82 -0.16 -22.62
C SER A 150 -2.50 -0.84 -21.28
N PRO A 151 -3.43 -0.87 -20.30
CA PRO A 151 -3.19 -1.55 -19.03
C PRO A 151 -2.78 -3.03 -19.18
N ASP A 152 -3.32 -3.76 -20.15
CA ASP A 152 -2.96 -5.16 -20.38
C ASP A 152 -1.51 -5.33 -20.85
N GLN A 153 -0.92 -4.30 -21.45
CA GLN A 153 0.49 -4.29 -21.84
C GLN A 153 1.42 -4.00 -20.66
N ILE A 154 0.94 -3.41 -19.56
CA ILE A 154 1.76 -3.13 -18.37
C ILE A 154 1.89 -4.38 -17.49
N ILE A 155 0.79 -5.11 -17.31
CA ILE A 155 0.70 -6.26 -16.40
C ILE A 155 1.79 -7.34 -16.62
N PRO A 156 2.16 -7.73 -17.84
CA PRO A 156 3.26 -8.69 -18.07
C PRO A 156 4.59 -8.25 -17.44
N PHE A 157 4.91 -6.95 -17.47
CA PHE A 157 6.14 -6.44 -16.85
C PHE A 157 6.05 -6.46 -15.32
N SER A 158 4.86 -6.24 -14.75
CA SER A 158 4.60 -6.42 -13.31
C SER A 158 4.80 -7.87 -12.89
N LYS A 159 4.33 -8.84 -13.71
CA LYS A 159 4.56 -10.27 -13.51
C LYS A 159 6.05 -10.61 -13.47
N THR A 160 6.82 -10.12 -14.43
CA THR A 160 8.29 -10.29 -14.46
C THR A 160 8.96 -9.63 -13.25
N ALA A 161 8.51 -8.44 -12.85
CA ALA A 161 9.07 -7.72 -11.72
C ALA A 161 8.84 -8.43 -10.37
N PHE A 162 7.64 -8.99 -10.17
CA PHE A 162 7.30 -9.75 -8.97
C PHE A 162 7.88 -11.18 -8.98
N SER A 163 7.92 -11.80 -10.17
CA SER A 163 8.47 -13.13 -10.41
C SER A 163 7.96 -14.17 -9.39
N ASN A 164 6.63 -14.28 -9.28
CA ASN A 164 5.92 -15.19 -8.37
C ASN A 164 6.49 -15.19 -6.94
N ASN A 165 6.70 -14.00 -6.37
CA ASN A 165 7.17 -13.80 -5.00
C ASN A 165 8.56 -14.40 -4.72
N MET A 166 9.38 -14.71 -5.74
CA MET A 166 10.65 -15.44 -5.55
C MET A 166 11.64 -14.74 -4.60
N ALA A 167 11.51 -13.42 -4.45
CA ALA A 167 12.36 -12.60 -3.59
C ALA A 167 12.11 -12.82 -2.09
N ILE A 168 11.03 -13.51 -1.69
CA ILE A 168 10.77 -13.87 -0.29
C ILE A 168 11.94 -14.65 0.34
N LYS A 169 12.70 -15.40 -0.47
CA LYS A 169 13.90 -16.11 -0.03
C LYS A 169 14.99 -15.19 0.54
N ASP A 170 15.00 -13.92 0.11
CA ASP A 170 15.96 -12.93 0.59
C ASP A 170 15.79 -12.69 2.11
N LYS A 171 14.57 -12.86 2.66
CA LYS A 171 14.29 -12.74 4.12
C LYS A 171 15.17 -13.67 4.95
N PHE A 172 15.41 -14.88 4.45
CA PHE A 172 16.01 -15.97 5.22
C PHE A 172 17.53 -16.06 5.10
N ASN A 173 18.18 -15.18 4.35
CA ASN A 173 19.60 -15.30 4.09
C ASN A 173 20.31 -13.95 4.08
N SER A 174 21.02 -13.69 5.18
CA SER A 174 21.77 -12.45 5.42
C SER A 174 23.01 -12.30 4.54
N GLY A 175 23.57 -13.40 4.03
CA GLY A 175 24.69 -13.41 3.10
C GLY A 175 24.29 -13.33 1.62
N LEU A 176 22.99 -13.41 1.31
CA LEU A 176 22.50 -13.56 -0.05
C LEU A 176 22.70 -12.28 -0.88
N LYS A 177 22.98 -12.47 -2.18
CA LYS A 177 22.85 -11.41 -3.18
C LYS A 177 21.35 -11.11 -3.33
N GLU A 178 20.96 -9.85 -3.19
CA GLU A 178 19.58 -9.42 -3.31
C GLU A 178 19.00 -9.87 -4.67
N SER A 179 17.80 -10.44 -4.64
CA SER A 179 17.05 -10.77 -5.86
C SER A 179 16.70 -9.46 -6.59
N LYS A 180 17.13 -9.36 -7.84
CA LYS A 180 17.01 -8.14 -8.65
C LYS A 180 16.51 -8.43 -10.06
N THR A 181 15.78 -7.48 -10.63
CA THR A 181 15.40 -7.41 -12.03
C THR A 181 15.92 -6.09 -12.61
N HIS A 182 16.67 -6.14 -13.72
CA HIS A 182 17.26 -4.95 -14.36
C HIS A 182 17.91 -3.93 -13.39
N GLY A 183 18.59 -4.41 -12.34
CA GLY A 183 19.26 -3.57 -11.33
C GLY A 183 18.40 -3.17 -10.12
N TYR A 184 17.08 -3.26 -10.23
CA TYR A 184 16.10 -2.96 -9.16
C TYR A 184 15.77 -4.20 -8.34
N ARG A 185 15.42 -4.02 -7.07
CA ARG A 185 15.14 -5.15 -6.17
C ARG A 185 13.74 -5.70 -6.44
N MET A 186 13.61 -7.01 -6.58
CA MET A 186 12.31 -7.67 -6.73
C MET A 186 11.54 -7.65 -5.40
N PRO A 187 10.23 -7.31 -5.40
CA PRO A 187 9.43 -7.23 -4.19
C PRO A 187 8.90 -8.59 -3.73
N PHE A 188 8.42 -8.63 -2.48
CA PHE A 188 7.69 -9.76 -1.92
C PHE A 188 6.73 -9.28 -0.82
N PHE A 189 5.64 -10.00 -0.55
CA PHE A 189 4.72 -9.63 0.52
C PHE A 189 5.33 -9.84 1.91
N TYR A 190 5.22 -8.87 2.81
CA TYR A 190 5.54 -9.10 4.21
C TYR A 190 4.48 -10.06 4.81
N PRO A 191 4.87 -11.25 5.32
CA PRO A 191 3.91 -12.15 5.95
C PRO A 191 3.10 -11.49 7.07
N GLU A 192 3.77 -10.62 7.83
CA GLU A 192 3.18 -9.82 8.90
C GLU A 192 2.02 -8.93 8.38
N MET A 193 2.20 -8.31 7.21
CA MET A 193 1.15 -7.47 6.61
C MET A 193 0.03 -8.30 6.02
N VAL A 194 0.32 -9.39 5.29
CA VAL A 194 -0.70 -10.34 4.79
C VAL A 194 -1.63 -10.77 5.93
N GLU A 195 -1.03 -11.11 7.07
CA GLU A 195 -1.77 -11.46 8.27
C GLU A 195 -2.63 -10.32 8.82
N LEU A 196 -2.10 -9.09 8.86
CA LEU A 196 -2.86 -7.92 9.28
C LEU A 196 -4.06 -7.65 8.35
N TYR A 197 -3.88 -7.73 7.03
CA TYR A 197 -4.97 -7.58 6.06
C TYR A 197 -6.08 -8.61 6.30
N GLY A 198 -5.72 -9.90 6.39
CA GLY A 198 -6.68 -10.98 6.62
C GLY A 198 -7.42 -10.80 7.94
N THR A 199 -6.70 -10.45 9.01
CA THR A 199 -7.28 -10.18 10.34
C THR A 199 -8.25 -9.00 10.30
N LEU A 200 -7.88 -7.88 9.65
CA LEU A 200 -8.76 -6.72 9.54
C LEU A 200 -10.04 -7.04 8.77
N ILE A 201 -9.94 -7.65 7.58
CA ILE A 201 -11.12 -7.98 6.75
C ILE A 201 -12.04 -8.96 7.49
N LYS A 202 -11.48 -10.01 8.12
CA LYS A 202 -12.25 -10.99 8.90
C LYS A 202 -13.01 -10.36 10.07
N ASN A 203 -12.48 -9.27 10.63
CA ASN A 203 -13.10 -8.51 11.72
C ASN A 203 -13.90 -7.30 11.22
N GLY A 204 -14.35 -7.28 9.96
CA GLY A 204 -15.31 -6.30 9.44
C GLY A 204 -14.76 -4.89 9.24
N TYR A 205 -13.45 -4.75 9.06
CA TYR A 205 -12.84 -3.50 8.62
C TYR A 205 -12.91 -3.34 7.11
N ASP A 206 -13.10 -2.11 6.67
CA ASP A 206 -13.11 -1.75 5.25
C ASP A 206 -11.70 -1.35 4.81
N VAL A 207 -11.00 -2.25 4.13
CA VAL A 207 -9.56 -2.14 3.85
C VAL A 207 -9.28 -1.60 2.45
N TYR A 208 -8.43 -0.57 2.37
CA TYR A 208 -8.00 0.10 1.15
C TYR A 208 -6.48 0.11 0.99
N VAL A 209 -6.04 0.20 -0.26
CA VAL A 209 -4.65 0.48 -0.65
C VAL A 209 -4.59 1.86 -1.31
N CYS A 210 -3.65 2.71 -0.87
CA CYS A 210 -3.37 4.02 -1.47
C CYS A 210 -1.87 4.16 -1.76
N SER A 211 -1.48 3.90 -3.00
CA SER A 211 -0.07 3.80 -3.43
C SER A 211 0.34 4.95 -4.36
N ALA A 212 1.63 5.33 -4.32
CA ALA A 212 2.23 6.24 -5.30
C ALA A 212 2.68 5.54 -6.60
N SER A 213 2.55 4.22 -6.68
CA SER A 213 2.81 3.43 -7.89
C SER A 213 1.62 3.45 -8.86
N ASN A 214 1.86 3.07 -10.11
CA ASN A 214 0.79 2.99 -11.10
C ASN A 214 -0.29 2.00 -10.65
N VAL A 215 -1.56 2.40 -10.80
CA VAL A 215 -2.69 1.67 -10.23
C VAL A 215 -2.86 0.26 -10.81
N TRP A 216 -2.53 0.04 -12.08
CA TRP A 216 -2.69 -1.28 -12.73
C TRP A 216 -1.73 -2.32 -12.17
N THR A 217 -0.48 -1.93 -11.90
CA THR A 217 0.51 -2.80 -11.25
C THR A 217 0.07 -3.16 -9.84
N VAL A 218 -0.36 -2.18 -9.04
CA VAL A 218 -0.78 -2.41 -7.65
C VAL A 218 -2.06 -3.24 -7.60
N ARG A 219 -3.04 -2.95 -8.46
CA ARG A 219 -4.30 -3.72 -8.55
C ARG A 219 -4.03 -5.16 -8.98
N TRP A 220 -3.12 -5.38 -9.92
CA TRP A 220 -2.68 -6.72 -10.30
C TRP A 220 -2.01 -7.46 -9.11
N MET A 221 -1.12 -6.79 -8.37
CA MET A 221 -0.52 -7.38 -7.17
C MET A 221 -1.57 -7.76 -6.13
N VAL A 222 -2.58 -6.91 -5.91
CA VAL A 222 -3.64 -7.16 -4.93
C VAL A 222 -4.56 -8.30 -5.39
N LEU A 223 -5.14 -8.20 -6.59
CA LEU A 223 -6.16 -9.13 -7.04
C LEU A 223 -5.61 -10.52 -7.38
N GLU A 224 -4.45 -10.59 -8.02
CA GLU A 224 -3.91 -11.85 -8.54
C GLU A 224 -2.87 -12.51 -7.60
N ASN A 225 -2.40 -11.79 -6.57
CA ASN A 225 -1.34 -12.33 -5.71
C ASN A 225 -1.65 -12.19 -4.21
N LEU A 226 -2.14 -11.04 -3.73
CA LEU A 226 -2.49 -10.90 -2.31
C LEU A 226 -3.80 -11.61 -1.97
N ASN A 227 -4.88 -11.33 -2.70
CA ASN A 227 -6.21 -11.89 -2.46
C ASN A 227 -6.22 -13.43 -2.43
N PRO A 228 -5.57 -14.16 -3.37
CA PRO A 228 -5.50 -15.62 -3.29
C PRO A 228 -4.82 -16.12 -2.00
N VAL A 229 -3.81 -15.41 -1.51
CA VAL A 229 -3.14 -15.75 -0.25
C VAL A 229 -4.04 -15.46 0.95
N LEU A 230 -4.78 -14.35 0.90
CA LEU A 230 -5.76 -14.00 1.94
C LEU A 230 -6.88 -15.04 2.02
N GLU A 231 -7.50 -15.40 0.89
CA GLU A 231 -8.57 -16.38 0.85
C GLU A 231 -8.09 -17.76 1.31
N ALA A 232 -6.88 -18.18 0.90
CA ALA A 232 -6.29 -19.44 1.33
C ALA A 232 -5.99 -19.50 2.84
N GLN A 233 -5.63 -18.38 3.47
CA GLN A 233 -5.24 -18.34 4.88
C GLN A 233 -6.38 -17.98 5.84
N PHE A 234 -7.36 -17.20 5.40
CA PHE A 234 -8.38 -16.59 6.25
C PHE A 234 -9.81 -17.00 5.88
N GLY A 235 -10.02 -17.65 4.74
CA GLY A 235 -11.32 -18.16 4.29
C GLY A 235 -11.84 -17.47 3.03
N GLU A 236 -12.80 -18.12 2.38
CA GLU A 236 -13.44 -17.62 1.16
C GLU A 236 -14.04 -16.22 1.36
N GLY A 237 -13.84 -15.33 0.39
CA GLY A 237 -14.36 -13.96 0.43
C GLY A 237 -13.52 -12.99 1.25
N ILE A 238 -12.46 -13.44 1.94
CA ILE A 238 -11.48 -12.54 2.58
C ILE A 238 -10.56 -11.96 1.50
N LYS A 239 -10.98 -10.82 0.93
CA LYS A 239 -10.30 -10.16 -0.18
C LYS A 239 -10.52 -8.65 -0.19
N ILE A 240 -9.62 -7.95 -0.87
CA ILE A 240 -9.73 -6.52 -1.15
C ILE A 240 -10.41 -6.34 -2.51
N ALA A 241 -11.43 -5.48 -2.58
CA ALA A 241 -12.12 -5.18 -3.83
C ALA A 241 -11.23 -4.36 -4.79
N ALA A 242 -11.47 -4.48 -6.10
CA ALA A 242 -10.67 -3.82 -7.13
C ALA A 242 -10.68 -2.28 -7.03
N ASP A 243 -11.82 -1.71 -6.61
CA ASP A 243 -12.02 -0.27 -6.40
C ASP A 243 -11.53 0.22 -5.04
N HIS A 244 -11.07 -0.68 -4.16
CA HIS A 244 -10.35 -0.34 -2.94
C HIS A 244 -8.85 -0.17 -3.18
N VAL A 245 -8.39 -0.34 -4.42
CA VAL A 245 -7.00 -0.11 -4.83
C VAL A 245 -6.90 1.21 -5.60
N ILE A 246 -6.28 2.20 -4.95
CA ILE A 246 -6.08 3.55 -5.47
C ILE A 246 -4.58 3.78 -5.70
N GLY A 247 -4.23 4.22 -6.90
CA GLY A 247 -2.85 4.48 -7.30
C GLY A 247 -2.73 5.60 -8.32
N VAL A 248 -1.51 5.89 -8.76
CA VAL A 248 -1.28 6.91 -9.78
C VAL A 248 -1.87 6.42 -11.10
N SER A 249 -2.67 7.27 -11.75
CA SER A 249 -3.29 6.98 -13.03
C SER A 249 -3.28 8.21 -13.94
N VAL A 250 -3.46 7.95 -15.22
CA VAL A 250 -3.65 8.95 -16.27
C VAL A 250 -5.06 8.79 -16.85
N LEU A 251 -5.53 9.78 -17.61
CA LEU A 251 -6.75 9.62 -18.39
C LEU A 251 -6.55 8.47 -19.39
N LEU A 252 -7.57 7.62 -19.47
CA LEU A 252 -7.65 6.50 -20.38
C LEU A 252 -8.56 6.89 -21.53
N MET A 253 -8.07 6.83 -22.76
CA MET A 253 -8.92 6.93 -23.95
C MET A 253 -9.42 5.55 -24.32
N ASP A 254 -10.74 5.34 -24.34
CA ASP A 254 -11.30 4.12 -24.92
C ASP A 254 -11.21 4.22 -26.45
N LYS A 255 -10.55 3.25 -27.09
CA LYS A 255 -10.32 3.25 -28.54
C LYS A 255 -11.58 2.94 -29.35
N ARG A 256 -12.64 2.47 -28.71
CA ARG A 256 -13.92 2.13 -29.35
C ARG A 256 -14.75 3.36 -29.65
N ASP A 257 -14.74 4.34 -28.74
CA ASP A 257 -15.60 5.52 -28.80
C ASP A 257 -14.84 6.87 -28.73
N GLY A 258 -13.54 6.84 -28.41
CA GLY A 258 -12.69 8.02 -28.25
C GLY A 258 -12.90 8.80 -26.95
N GLN A 259 -13.73 8.30 -26.02
CA GLN A 259 -14.03 8.98 -24.77
C GLN A 259 -12.91 8.80 -23.73
N LEU A 260 -12.81 9.78 -22.82
CA LEU A 260 -11.81 9.79 -21.74
C LEU A 260 -12.42 9.31 -20.42
N TYR A 261 -11.73 8.38 -19.79
CA TYR A 261 -12.12 7.75 -18.54
C TYR A 261 -11.08 7.98 -17.45
N LYS A 262 -11.53 7.96 -16.20
CA LYS A 262 -10.69 7.98 -15.00
C LYS A 262 -10.75 6.61 -14.36
N ASP A 263 -9.58 6.03 -14.05
CA ASP A 263 -9.49 4.71 -13.40
C ASP A 263 -10.40 4.59 -12.15
N PRO A 264 -10.43 5.55 -11.20
CA PRO A 264 -11.28 5.42 -10.00
C PRO A 264 -12.79 5.36 -10.25
N LEU A 265 -13.25 5.80 -11.43
CA LEU A 265 -14.65 5.71 -11.84
C LEU A 265 -14.89 4.44 -12.67
N LEU A 266 -13.98 4.18 -13.61
CA LEU A 266 -14.07 3.05 -14.52
C LEU A 266 -14.05 1.70 -13.79
N VAL A 267 -13.19 1.58 -12.76
CA VAL A 267 -13.11 0.38 -11.91
C VAL A 267 -14.42 0.07 -11.18
N LYS A 268 -15.28 1.08 -10.96
CA LYS A 268 -16.59 0.92 -10.29
C LYS A 268 -17.70 0.61 -11.27
N SER A 269 -17.64 1.18 -12.47
CA SER A 269 -18.72 1.07 -13.47
C SER A 269 -18.53 -0.06 -14.48
N ASN A 270 -17.34 -0.67 -14.57
CA ASN A 270 -17.02 -1.71 -15.54
C ASN A 270 -16.37 -2.92 -14.85
N SER A 271 -17.14 -4.00 -14.72
CA SER A 271 -16.70 -5.23 -14.03
C SER A 271 -15.57 -5.95 -14.76
N GLU A 272 -15.54 -5.93 -16.09
CA GLU A 272 -14.46 -6.56 -16.86
C GLU A 272 -13.14 -5.80 -16.64
N TYR A 273 -13.17 -4.47 -16.64
CA TYR A 273 -12.03 -3.64 -16.27
C TYR A 273 -11.59 -3.90 -14.83
N ALA A 274 -12.53 -3.95 -13.88
CA ALA A 274 -12.28 -4.19 -12.47
C ALA A 274 -11.59 -5.55 -12.22
N SER A 275 -12.00 -6.57 -12.97
CA SER A 275 -11.43 -7.93 -12.92
C SER A 275 -10.11 -8.09 -13.70
N LEU A 276 -9.53 -7.00 -14.21
CA LEU A 276 -8.34 -7.01 -15.07
C LEU A 276 -8.47 -7.92 -16.30
N ASN A 277 -9.68 -8.03 -16.87
CA ASN A 277 -9.92 -8.79 -18.08
C ASN A 277 -9.04 -8.27 -19.22
N LYS A 278 -8.16 -9.12 -19.75
CA LYS A 278 -7.17 -8.75 -20.77
C LYS A 278 -7.80 -8.09 -22.01
N LYS A 279 -8.92 -8.62 -22.51
CA LYS A 279 -9.57 -8.09 -23.71
C LYS A 279 -10.15 -6.70 -23.45
N GLU A 280 -10.75 -6.50 -22.28
CA GLU A 280 -11.32 -5.20 -21.93
C GLU A 280 -10.22 -4.16 -21.66
N LEU A 281 -9.19 -4.52 -20.91
CA LEU A 281 -8.04 -3.64 -20.67
C LEU A 281 -7.37 -3.19 -21.98
N ALA A 282 -7.30 -4.07 -22.98
CA ALA A 282 -6.75 -3.75 -24.29
C ALA A 282 -7.55 -2.68 -25.07
N ASN A 283 -8.78 -2.35 -24.67
CA ASN A 283 -9.56 -1.29 -25.31
C ASN A 283 -9.13 0.12 -24.89
N TYR A 284 -8.42 0.27 -23.77
CA TYR A 284 -8.03 1.57 -23.24
C TYR A 284 -6.58 1.92 -23.57
N GLN A 285 -6.35 3.13 -24.05
CA GLN A 285 -5.02 3.69 -24.28
C GLN A 285 -4.73 4.76 -23.23
N LEU A 286 -3.60 4.62 -22.53
CA LEU A 286 -3.10 5.61 -21.59
C LEU A 286 -2.72 6.89 -22.33
N THR A 287 -3.12 8.04 -21.78
CA THR A 287 -2.63 9.35 -22.21
C THR A 287 -1.47 9.82 -21.31
N SER A 288 -0.88 10.98 -21.60
CA SER A 288 0.09 11.64 -20.72
C SER A 288 -0.56 12.53 -19.66
N GLN A 289 -1.90 12.59 -19.60
CA GLN A 289 -2.65 13.50 -18.72
C GLN A 289 -2.93 12.83 -17.37
N ILE A 290 -2.32 13.34 -16.29
CA ILE A 290 -2.53 12.83 -14.93
C ILE A 290 -3.99 13.01 -14.48
N VAL A 291 -4.50 12.00 -13.79
CA VAL A 291 -5.74 12.14 -13.00
C VAL A 291 -5.39 12.70 -11.63
N TYR A 292 -5.88 13.90 -11.34
CA TYR A 292 -5.70 14.53 -10.03
C TYR A 292 -6.80 14.11 -9.02
N PRO A 293 -6.47 14.08 -7.71
CA PRO A 293 -5.15 14.33 -7.13
C PRO A 293 -4.18 13.16 -7.38
N ILE A 294 -2.87 13.44 -7.51
CA ILE A 294 -1.86 12.37 -7.58
C ILE A 294 -1.79 11.64 -6.22
N THR A 295 -1.58 10.33 -6.20
CA THR A 295 -1.57 9.54 -4.95
C THR A 295 -0.18 9.54 -4.25
N GLY A 296 0.43 10.73 -4.14
CA GLY A 296 1.67 10.96 -3.39
C GLY A 296 1.54 12.14 -2.44
N TYR A 297 2.20 12.08 -1.27
CA TYR A 297 2.18 13.11 -0.23
C TYR A 297 0.74 13.55 0.13
N PHE A 298 0.47 14.86 0.13
CA PHE A 298 -0.86 15.42 0.39
C PHE A 298 -1.93 14.94 -0.59
N GLY A 299 -1.51 14.53 -1.80
CA GLY A 299 -2.43 13.95 -2.75
C GLY A 299 -2.97 12.58 -2.31
N LYS A 300 -2.27 11.83 -1.43
CA LYS A 300 -2.87 10.65 -0.75
C LYS A 300 -4.05 11.05 0.14
N VAL A 301 -3.90 12.11 0.94
CA VAL A 301 -4.98 12.66 1.78
C VAL A 301 -6.19 13.05 0.92
N ALA A 302 -5.94 13.78 -0.16
CA ALA A 302 -7.00 14.22 -1.07
C ALA A 302 -7.71 13.03 -1.75
N ASN A 303 -6.99 11.96 -2.11
CA ASN A 303 -7.59 10.74 -2.64
C ASN A 303 -8.41 9.97 -1.58
N ILE A 304 -7.94 9.89 -0.34
CA ILE A 304 -8.69 9.32 0.78
C ILE A 304 -10.00 10.08 0.95
N MET A 305 -9.95 11.41 1.04
CA MET A 305 -11.15 12.26 1.19
C MET A 305 -12.15 12.10 0.04
N LYS A 306 -11.63 11.98 -1.19
CA LYS A 306 -12.44 11.92 -2.40
C LYS A 306 -13.09 10.56 -2.65
N TYR A 307 -12.36 9.47 -2.41
CA TYR A 307 -12.77 8.13 -2.85
C TYR A 307 -13.04 7.14 -1.72
N ILE A 308 -12.55 7.41 -0.50
CA ILE A 308 -12.63 6.48 0.64
C ILE A 308 -13.55 7.04 1.72
N SER A 309 -13.21 8.18 2.32
CA SER A 309 -13.91 8.70 3.51
C SER A 309 -13.73 10.19 3.70
N LYS A 310 -14.82 10.89 4.05
CA LYS A 310 -14.76 12.26 4.56
C LYS A 310 -14.26 12.33 6.02
N GLU A 311 -14.43 11.22 6.76
CA GLU A 311 -13.92 11.08 8.13
C GLU A 311 -12.49 10.53 8.13
N ARG A 312 -11.77 10.78 9.22
CA ARG A 312 -10.41 10.26 9.45
C ARG A 312 -10.43 8.72 9.43
N PRO A 313 -9.62 8.04 8.60
CA PRO A 313 -9.53 6.58 8.65
C PRO A 313 -9.00 6.11 10.00
N PHE A 314 -9.51 4.95 10.44
CA PHE A 314 -9.22 4.40 11.77
C PHE A 314 -7.76 4.00 11.93
N LEU A 315 -7.17 3.37 10.91
CA LEU A 315 -5.77 2.98 10.86
C LEU A 315 -5.21 3.31 9.49
N ILE A 316 -4.06 3.98 9.45
CA ILE A 316 -3.27 4.15 8.23
C ILE A 316 -1.88 3.56 8.40
N GLY A 317 -1.38 2.86 7.40
CA GLY A 317 0.00 2.36 7.36
C GLY A 317 0.85 2.97 6.23
N GLY A 318 2.12 3.24 6.52
CA GLY A 318 3.10 3.79 5.56
C GLY A 318 4.56 3.59 6.02
N ASP A 319 5.54 3.78 5.14
CA ASP A 319 6.97 3.55 5.41
C ASP A 319 7.87 4.77 5.18
N SER A 320 7.34 5.81 4.54
CA SER A 320 8.16 6.88 3.98
C SER A 320 7.57 8.28 4.22
N PRO A 321 8.38 9.35 4.05
CA PRO A 321 7.88 10.73 4.14
C PRO A 321 6.72 11.06 3.19
N ASN A 322 6.56 10.29 2.11
CA ASN A 322 5.42 10.38 1.19
C ASN A 322 4.08 10.03 1.87
N ASP A 323 4.12 9.26 2.96
CA ASP A 323 2.92 8.78 3.67
C ASP A 323 2.58 9.63 4.89
N LEU A 324 3.52 10.45 5.38
CA LEU A 324 3.33 11.26 6.59
C LEU A 324 2.06 12.12 6.54
N PRO A 325 1.67 12.76 5.41
CA PRO A 325 0.41 13.50 5.35
C PRO A 325 -0.83 12.63 5.57
N MET A 326 -0.90 11.43 4.99
CA MET A 326 -2.04 10.54 5.21
C MET A 326 -2.01 9.89 6.59
N LEU A 327 -0.83 9.56 7.11
CA LEU A 327 -0.67 9.08 8.47
C LEU A 327 -1.15 10.12 9.47
N ASP A 328 -0.76 11.38 9.31
CA ASP A 328 -1.25 12.47 10.16
C ASP A 328 -2.78 12.56 10.18
N PHE A 329 -3.41 12.33 9.02
CA PHE A 329 -4.87 12.30 8.89
C PHE A 329 -5.57 11.18 9.67
N ALA A 330 -4.88 10.07 9.99
CA ALA A 330 -5.47 8.88 10.61
C ALA A 330 -5.75 9.01 12.12
N GLU A 331 -6.70 8.23 12.65
CA GLU A 331 -6.89 8.07 14.11
C GLU A 331 -5.74 7.25 14.74
N ASN A 332 -5.25 6.22 14.06
CA ASN A 332 -4.11 5.40 14.45
C ASN A 332 -3.15 5.20 13.26
N ARG A 333 -1.85 5.10 13.55
CA ARG A 333 -0.78 5.19 12.54
C ARG A 333 0.19 4.04 12.69
N LEU A 334 0.28 3.17 11.69
CA LEU A 334 1.30 2.14 11.60
C LEU A 334 2.45 2.63 10.73
N TRP A 335 3.57 3.00 11.36
CA TRP A 335 4.78 3.37 10.65
C TRP A 335 5.72 2.18 10.52
N ILE A 336 6.00 1.79 9.28
CA ILE A 336 6.96 0.72 8.96
C ILE A 336 8.38 1.33 8.93
N ALA A 337 9.03 1.33 10.09
CA ALA A 337 10.32 1.99 10.32
C ALA A 337 11.48 1.25 9.64
N ARG A 338 11.86 1.73 8.45
CA ARG A 338 13.04 1.27 7.71
C ARG A 338 14.33 1.64 8.43
N LEU A 339 14.92 0.66 9.11
CA LEU A 339 16.08 0.88 9.98
C LEU A 339 17.34 1.32 9.21
N GLU A 340 17.40 1.17 7.90
CA GLU A 340 18.50 1.65 7.07
C GLU A 340 18.28 3.09 6.52
N LYS A 341 17.29 3.83 7.03
CA LYS A 341 16.93 5.19 6.60
C LYS A 341 16.79 6.15 7.81
N MET A 342 17.90 6.69 8.32
CA MET A 342 17.87 7.66 9.43
C MET A 342 17.02 8.90 9.11
N GLU A 343 17.21 9.50 7.94
CA GLU A 343 16.48 10.72 7.53
C GLU A 343 14.95 10.55 7.57
N TYR A 344 14.44 9.35 7.29
CA TYR A 344 12.99 9.10 7.34
C TYR A 344 12.49 9.11 8.79
N GLN A 345 13.30 8.62 9.71
CA GLN A 345 12.94 8.56 11.12
C GLN A 345 13.07 9.95 11.77
N GLU A 346 14.02 10.77 11.32
CA GLU A 346 14.11 12.18 11.71
C GLU A 346 12.86 12.96 11.27
N ARG A 347 12.38 12.74 10.04
CA ARG A 347 11.13 13.35 9.54
C ARG A 347 9.91 12.83 10.30
N LEU A 348 9.86 11.54 10.62
CA LEU A 348 8.82 10.97 11.47
C LEU A 348 8.78 11.66 12.84
N THR A 349 9.93 11.83 13.50
CA THR A 349 9.99 12.49 14.82
C THR A 349 9.38 13.89 14.79
N VAL A 350 9.74 14.68 13.78
CA VAL A 350 9.16 16.03 13.59
C VAL A 350 7.66 15.95 13.37
N GLN A 351 7.19 15.06 12.49
CA GLN A 351 5.76 14.88 12.24
C GLN A 351 5.01 14.44 13.51
N ALA A 352 5.56 13.48 14.27
CA ALA A 352 4.91 12.92 15.45
C ALA A 352 4.66 13.98 16.53
N GLN A 353 5.56 14.94 16.70
CA GLN A 353 5.43 16.06 17.64
C GLN A 353 4.33 17.05 17.25
N GLN A 354 3.97 17.10 15.97
CA GLN A 354 3.02 18.06 15.40
C GLN A 354 1.74 17.38 14.88
N SER A 355 1.59 16.08 15.12
CA SER A 355 0.51 15.30 14.55
C SER A 355 -0.84 15.64 15.18
N MET A 356 -1.90 15.47 14.40
CA MET A 356 -3.26 15.44 14.95
C MET A 356 -3.40 14.35 16.03
N PRO A 357 -4.37 14.46 16.96
CA PRO A 357 -4.58 13.47 18.01
C PRO A 357 -4.69 12.04 17.43
N GLY A 358 -3.97 11.09 18.02
CA GLY A 358 -3.95 9.70 17.57
C GLY A 358 -2.64 9.00 17.94
N ASN A 359 -2.60 7.68 17.80
CA ASN A 359 -1.48 6.87 18.26
C ASN A 359 -0.51 6.52 17.14
N TRP A 360 0.80 6.58 17.43
CA TRP A 360 1.85 6.05 16.56
C TRP A 360 2.25 4.64 17.01
N LEU A 361 2.22 3.70 16.06
CA LEU A 361 2.71 2.34 16.19
C LEU A 361 3.91 2.19 15.25
N VAL A 362 5.11 2.15 15.81
CA VAL A 362 6.36 2.12 15.02
C VAL A 362 6.87 0.69 14.97
N GLN A 363 6.74 0.06 13.80
CA GLN A 363 7.16 -1.32 13.54
C GLN A 363 8.51 -1.33 12.80
N PRO A 364 9.61 -1.77 13.44
CA PRO A 364 10.91 -1.85 12.78
C PRO A 364 10.94 -2.87 11.63
N VAL A 365 11.64 -2.53 10.56
CA VAL A 365 11.84 -3.38 9.37
C VAL A 365 13.25 -3.22 8.80
N LEU A 366 13.78 -4.29 8.22
CA LEU A 366 14.92 -4.23 7.30
C LEU A 366 14.39 -4.31 5.87
N TYR A 367 14.90 -3.50 4.93
CA TYR A 367 14.47 -3.55 3.52
C TYR A 367 15.61 -3.91 2.55
N LYS A 368 16.86 -3.94 3.00
CA LYS A 368 18.02 -4.33 2.16
C LYS A 368 18.43 -5.78 2.39
N LYS A 369 19.22 -6.02 3.45
CA LYS A 369 19.85 -7.30 3.77
C LYS A 369 19.01 -8.05 4.79
N SER A 370 18.67 -9.32 4.50
CA SER A 370 17.69 -10.10 5.27
C SER A 370 16.40 -9.30 5.52
N PRO A 371 15.76 -8.78 4.45
CA PRO A 371 14.61 -7.89 4.57
C PRO A 371 13.42 -8.56 5.26
N GLY A 372 12.62 -7.77 5.97
CA GLY A 372 11.46 -8.23 6.73
C GLY A 372 11.35 -7.55 8.08
N PHE A 373 10.18 -7.67 8.71
CA PHE A 373 9.91 -7.07 10.01
C PHE A 373 10.88 -7.60 11.06
N VAL A 374 11.18 -6.76 12.04
CA VAL A 374 12.10 -7.06 13.14
C VAL A 374 11.38 -6.81 14.47
N ALA A 375 11.23 -7.87 15.26
CA ALA A 375 10.51 -7.83 16.52
C ALA A 375 11.31 -7.15 17.63
N ASN A 376 12.62 -7.42 17.68
CA ASN A 376 13.49 -7.02 18.79
C ASN A 376 14.99 -6.98 18.40
N GLN A 377 15.79 -6.43 19.31
CA GLN A 377 17.25 -6.28 19.17
C GLN A 377 17.96 -7.63 18.96
N LYS A 378 17.50 -8.70 19.63
CA LYS A 378 18.09 -10.05 19.45
C LYS A 378 17.95 -10.52 18.01
N GLN A 379 16.78 -10.32 17.41
CA GLN A 379 16.53 -10.66 16.02
C GLN A 379 17.35 -9.77 15.07
N LEU A 380 17.44 -8.47 15.34
CA LEU A 380 18.29 -7.54 14.55
C LEU A 380 19.75 -7.99 14.54
N ASN A 381 20.32 -8.22 15.74
CA ASN A 381 21.70 -8.68 15.92
C ASN A 381 21.95 -9.99 15.17
N LYS A 382 21.02 -10.96 15.26
CA LYS A 382 21.13 -12.24 14.55
C LYS A 382 21.14 -12.06 13.03
N ARG A 383 20.24 -11.23 12.49
CA ARG A 383 20.11 -11.04 11.03
C ARG A 383 21.30 -10.28 10.42
N LEU A 384 21.89 -9.35 11.16
CA LEU A 384 22.99 -8.51 10.68
C LEU A 384 24.37 -8.87 11.25
N SER A 385 24.50 -10.01 11.94
CA SER A 385 25.77 -10.47 12.54
C SER A 385 26.91 -10.57 11.53
N VAL A 386 26.61 -10.95 10.29
CA VAL A 386 27.56 -11.05 9.18
C VAL A 386 27.91 -9.70 8.53
N ASN A 387 27.30 -8.60 8.99
CA ASN A 387 27.56 -7.25 8.47
C ASN A 387 27.58 -6.22 9.61
N PRO A 388 28.70 -6.10 10.32
CA PRO A 388 28.83 -5.20 11.48
C PRO A 388 28.50 -3.73 11.16
N SER A 389 28.86 -3.24 9.97
CA SER A 389 28.55 -1.86 9.58
C SER A 389 27.05 -1.64 9.39
N ALA A 390 26.33 -2.59 8.80
CA ALA A 390 24.88 -2.51 8.69
C ALA A 390 24.21 -2.59 10.08
N LEU A 391 24.71 -3.46 10.96
CA LEU A 391 24.22 -3.57 12.33
C LEU A 391 24.42 -2.26 13.11
N GLU A 392 25.59 -1.64 12.99
CA GLU A 392 25.89 -0.36 13.65
C GLU A 392 24.93 0.74 13.17
N LYS A 393 24.75 0.88 11.85
CA LYS A 393 23.86 1.90 11.25
C LYS A 393 22.40 1.70 11.67
N THR A 394 21.90 0.47 11.63
CA THR A 394 20.52 0.16 12.02
C THR A 394 20.31 0.32 13.53
N SER A 395 21.28 -0.06 14.35
CA SER A 395 21.23 0.16 15.81
C SER A 395 21.23 1.64 16.18
N LYS A 396 21.94 2.50 15.43
CA LYS A 396 21.85 3.96 15.60
C LYS A 396 20.43 4.47 15.37
N VAL A 397 19.72 3.95 14.35
CA VAL A 397 18.32 4.31 14.10
C VAL A 397 17.40 3.83 15.22
N VAL A 398 17.57 2.60 15.72
CA VAL A 398 16.83 2.09 16.88
C VAL A 398 17.03 2.98 18.11
N SER A 399 18.29 3.31 18.43
CA SER A 399 18.62 4.20 19.56
C SER A 399 18.01 5.59 19.39
N TYR A 400 18.00 6.12 18.16
CA TYR A 400 17.36 7.38 17.85
C TYR A 400 15.84 7.33 18.11
N LEU A 401 15.15 6.29 17.63
CA LEU A 401 13.70 6.11 17.86
C LEU A 401 13.37 5.95 19.35
N LYS A 402 14.19 5.21 20.10
CA LYS A 402 14.07 5.08 21.57
C LYS A 402 14.22 6.43 22.28
N LYS A 403 15.22 7.22 21.91
CA LYS A 403 15.48 8.53 22.51
C LYS A 403 14.35 9.55 22.29
N ASN A 404 13.55 9.36 21.24
CA ASN A 404 12.42 10.23 20.91
C ASN A 404 11.07 9.59 21.27
N ASP A 405 11.04 8.60 22.15
CA ASP A 405 9.82 7.93 22.65
C ASP A 405 8.93 7.31 21.56
N LEU A 406 9.49 7.02 20.39
CA LEU A 406 8.80 6.41 19.26
C LEU A 406 8.90 4.88 19.25
N LEU A 407 9.84 4.31 20.01
CA LEU A 407 10.05 2.87 20.10
C LEU A 407 10.38 2.47 21.55
N GLU A 408 9.36 2.28 22.37
CA GLU A 408 9.52 1.99 23.82
C GLU A 408 10.34 0.72 24.09
N LYS A 409 9.90 -0.42 23.55
CA LYS A 409 10.55 -1.73 23.75
C LYS A 409 11.00 -2.30 22.41
N PHE A 410 12.28 -2.64 22.32
CA PHE A 410 12.89 -3.30 21.18
C PHE A 410 14.10 -4.10 21.60
#